data_AF-A0AAV5UL25-F1
#
_entry.id   AF-A0AAV5UL25-F1
#
_cell.length_a   1.000
_cell.length_b   1.000
_cell.length_c   1.000
_cell.angle_alpha   90.00
_cell.angle_beta   90.00
_cell.angle_gamma   90.00
#
_symmetry.space_group_name_H-M   'P 1'
#
loop_
_entity.id
_entity.type
_entity.pdbx_description
1 polymer ?
#
loop_
_entity_poly.entity_id
_entity_poly.type
_entity_poly.pdbx_seq_one_letter_code
_entity_poly.pdbx_strand_id
1 'polypeptide(L)'
;MGVATLLIPACLLVVVASQAIVYNSFFCIDFGLDLKLNESYETQLQEQLGYSLRGTASKLETRWRIVTFYKNVLAKIKPKLAAAKFNDIKKLLWEGDKTALHNAMYSFDDWKTKAIDAITNAAKKIEIRKIINNLETANKSWDDDKRAWMPGMGFRKCSLK
;
A
#
# COMPACT_ATOMS: atom_id res chain seq x y z
N MET A 1 12.95 34.03 -20.64
CA MET A 1 11.89 33.02 -20.85
C MET A 1 12.50 31.68 -20.44
N GLY A 2 12.37 31.16 -19.22
CA GLY A 2 11.18 31.01 -18.39
C GLY A 2 10.80 29.52 -18.34
N VAL A 3 11.70 28.66 -17.84
CA VAL A 3 11.45 27.22 -17.67
C VAL A 3 11.27 26.94 -16.18
N ALA A 4 10.12 27.33 -15.63
CA ALA A 4 9.81 27.15 -14.21
C ALA A 4 8.47 26.41 -13.97
N THR A 5 7.93 25.71 -14.97
CA THR A 5 6.50 25.33 -14.91
C THR A 5 6.19 23.85 -15.12
N LEU A 6 7.11 22.91 -14.85
CA LEU A 6 6.83 21.48 -15.14
C LEU A 6 7.20 20.44 -14.06
N LEU A 7 7.53 20.82 -12.83
CA LEU A 7 7.83 19.84 -11.76
C LEU A 7 6.70 19.60 -10.75
N ILE A 8 5.63 20.41 -10.78
CA ILE A 8 4.50 20.29 -9.85
C ILE A 8 3.48 19.16 -10.19
N PRO A 9 3.26 18.72 -11.45
CA PRO A 9 2.17 17.77 -11.70
C PRO A 9 2.50 16.31 -11.32
N ALA A 10 3.78 15.94 -11.19
CA ALA A 10 4.17 14.56 -10.87
C ALA A 10 3.86 14.19 -9.41
N CYS A 11 4.01 15.13 -8.47
CA CYS A 11 3.59 14.91 -7.08
C CYS A 11 2.06 14.82 -6.95
N LEU A 12 1.31 15.58 -7.75
CA LEU A 12 -0.15 15.58 -7.69
C LEU A 12 -0.79 14.33 -8.33
N LEU A 13 -0.25 13.80 -9.42
CA LEU A 13 -0.86 12.68 -10.15
C LEU A 13 -0.81 11.35 -9.38
N VAL A 14 0.20 11.16 -8.52
CA VAL A 14 0.30 9.97 -7.66
C VAL A 14 -0.79 9.96 -6.56
N VAL A 15 -1.27 11.14 -6.15
CA VAL A 15 -2.30 11.28 -5.10
C VAL A 15 -3.70 10.90 -5.61
N VAL A 16 -4.01 11.09 -6.90
CA VAL A 16 -5.39 10.94 -7.39
C VAL A 16 -5.74 9.48 -7.74
N ALA A 17 -4.76 8.64 -8.12
CA ALA A 17 -5.01 7.24 -8.46
C ALA A 17 -5.07 6.31 -7.23
N SER A 18 -4.65 6.77 -6.05
CA SER A 18 -4.73 6.02 -4.80
C SER A 18 -5.61 6.77 -3.81
N GLN A 19 -6.85 6.31 -3.65
CA GLN A 19 -7.87 6.82 -2.73
C GLN A 19 -7.28 7.48 -1.47
N ALA A 20 -7.14 8.81 -1.48
CA ALA A 20 -6.77 9.64 -0.34
C ALA A 20 -5.52 9.21 0.47
N ILE A 21 -4.45 8.73 -0.19
CA ILE A 21 -3.17 8.50 0.50
C ILE A 21 -2.15 9.55 0.05
N VAL A 22 -1.90 10.53 0.91
CA VAL A 22 -0.81 11.51 0.76
C VAL A 22 0.49 10.81 1.17
N TYR A 23 1.33 10.46 0.19
CA TYR A 23 2.63 9.85 0.44
C TYR A 23 3.71 10.93 0.58
N ASN A 24 4.21 11.09 1.81
CA ASN A 24 5.35 11.96 2.12
C ASN A 24 6.66 11.24 1.85
N SER A 25 7.23 11.44 0.68
CA SER A 25 8.61 11.10 0.40
C SER A 25 9.56 12.03 1.16
N PHE A 26 10.84 11.64 1.30
CA PHE A 26 11.90 12.44 1.94
C PHE A 26 12.01 13.86 1.37
N PHE A 27 11.47 14.08 0.16
CA PHE A 27 11.39 15.37 -0.53
C PHE A 27 10.63 16.47 0.17
N CYS A 28 9.66 16.14 1.01
CA CYS A 28 8.84 17.18 1.63
C CYS A 28 9.59 17.97 2.72
N ILE A 29 10.85 17.61 3.05
CA ILE A 29 11.71 18.37 3.96
C ILE A 29 12.51 19.46 3.23
N ASP A 30 12.79 19.32 1.93
CA ASP A 30 13.83 20.15 1.27
C ASP A 30 13.29 21.17 0.25
N PHE A 31 11.99 21.19 -0.05
CA PHE A 31 11.42 22.22 -0.94
C PHE A 31 11.15 23.52 -0.18
N GLY A 32 12.23 24.26 0.10
CA GLY A 32 12.20 25.59 0.68
C GLY A 32 13.55 26.32 0.73
N LEU A 33 14.53 25.89 -0.06
CA LEU A 33 15.86 26.52 -0.06
C LEU A 33 16.19 27.07 -1.46
N ASP A 34 16.01 28.38 -1.61
CA ASP A 34 16.60 29.19 -2.68
C ASP A 34 18.11 29.31 -2.40
N LEU A 35 18.83 28.20 -2.58
CA LEU A 35 20.28 28.14 -2.48
C LEU A 35 20.83 28.08 -3.89
N LYS A 36 21.70 29.05 -4.24
CA LYS A 36 22.63 28.90 -5.38
C LYS A 36 23.55 27.72 -5.08
N LEU A 37 23.15 26.54 -5.49
CA LEU A 37 23.91 25.31 -5.34
C LEU A 37 24.97 25.30 -6.43
N ASN A 38 26.18 24.85 -6.09
CA ASN A 38 27.16 24.55 -7.13
C ASN A 38 26.74 23.24 -7.84
N GLU A 39 27.26 23.02 -9.04
CA GLU A 39 26.90 21.89 -9.92
C GLU A 39 27.05 20.51 -9.22
N SER A 40 27.99 20.38 -8.27
CA SER A 40 28.18 19.16 -7.49
C SER A 40 27.04 18.90 -6.49
N TYR A 41 26.52 19.94 -5.84
CA TYR A 41 25.36 19.82 -4.95
C TYR A 41 24.06 19.58 -5.72
N GLU A 42 23.89 20.20 -6.90
CA GLU A 42 22.74 19.92 -7.77
C GLU A 42 22.71 18.45 -8.23
N THR A 43 23.88 17.90 -8.60
CA THR A 43 24.02 16.48 -8.99
C THR A 43 23.65 15.54 -7.85
N GLN A 44 24.12 15.82 -6.62
CA GLN A 44 23.78 15.01 -5.45
C GLN A 44 22.28 15.04 -5.13
N LEU A 45 21.65 16.21 -5.23
CA LEU A 45 20.20 16.34 -5.02
C LEU A 45 19.40 15.61 -6.10
N GLN A 46 19.84 15.64 -7.37
CA GLN A 46 19.21 14.89 -8.45
C GLN A 46 19.33 13.37 -8.25
N GLU A 47 20.47 12.89 -7.76
CA GLU A 47 20.67 11.48 -7.43
C GLU A 47 19.79 11.04 -6.26
N GLN A 48 19.81 11.80 -5.16
CA GLN A 48 18.92 11.56 -4.01
C GLN A 48 17.44 11.63 -4.43
N LEU A 49 17.12 12.51 -5.39
CA LEU A 49 15.79 12.62 -5.96
C LEU A 49 15.44 11.34 -6.74
N GLY A 50 16.33 10.90 -7.62
CA GLY A 50 16.18 9.66 -8.37
C GLY A 50 16.04 8.42 -7.48
N TYR A 51 16.79 8.33 -6.37
CA TYR A 51 16.65 7.25 -5.40
C TYR A 51 15.30 7.28 -4.66
N SER A 52 14.89 8.46 -4.20
CA SER A 52 13.63 8.64 -3.47
C SER A 52 12.40 8.38 -4.35
N LEU A 53 12.42 8.81 -5.61
CA LEU A 53 11.36 8.53 -6.59
C LEU A 53 11.27 7.02 -6.91
N ARG A 54 12.41 6.37 -7.16
CA ARG A 54 12.46 4.91 -7.41
C ARG A 54 11.95 4.11 -6.21
N GLY A 55 12.37 4.49 -5.01
CA GLY A 55 11.88 3.87 -3.77
C GLY A 55 10.38 4.06 -3.57
N THR A 56 9.84 5.24 -3.91
CA THR A 56 8.39 5.52 -3.83
C THR A 56 7.61 4.69 -4.86
N ALA A 57 8.08 4.63 -6.10
CA ALA A 57 7.45 3.83 -7.16
C ALA A 57 7.38 2.34 -6.78
N SER A 58 8.50 1.75 -6.34
CA SER A 58 8.56 0.35 -5.92
C SER A 58 7.58 0.03 -4.77
N LYS A 59 7.47 0.95 -3.80
CA LYS A 59 6.51 0.82 -2.70
C LYS A 59 5.07 0.90 -3.21
N LEU A 60 4.74 1.87 -4.06
CA LEU A 60 3.39 1.99 -4.64
C LEU A 60 2.99 0.75 -5.44
N GLU A 61 3.90 0.20 -6.25
CA GLU A 61 3.68 -1.05 -6.98
C GLU A 61 3.41 -2.22 -6.02
N THR A 62 4.19 -2.32 -4.94
CA THR A 62 3.98 -3.32 -3.89
C THR A 62 2.59 -3.17 -3.27
N ARG A 63 2.19 -1.95 -2.93
CA ARG A 63 0.85 -1.69 -2.39
C ARG A 63 -0.24 -2.07 -3.38
N TRP A 64 -0.06 -1.77 -4.66
CA TRP A 64 -0.99 -2.16 -5.71
C TRP A 64 -1.14 -3.68 -5.81
N ARG A 65 -0.03 -4.44 -5.75
CA ARG A 65 -0.07 -5.92 -5.74
C ARG A 65 -0.82 -6.46 -4.52
N ILE A 66 -0.57 -5.91 -3.33
CA ILE A 66 -1.28 -6.28 -2.10
C ILE A 66 -2.80 -6.04 -2.24
N VAL A 67 -3.21 -4.85 -2.67
CA VAL A 67 -4.64 -4.51 -2.83
C VAL A 67 -5.30 -5.39 -3.90
N THR A 68 -4.58 -5.70 -4.97
CA THR A 68 -5.06 -6.61 -6.02
C THR A 68 -5.27 -8.01 -5.47
N PHE A 69 -4.32 -8.52 -4.67
CA PHE A 69 -4.46 -9.79 -3.98
C PHE A 69 -5.69 -9.82 -3.06
N TYR A 70 -5.91 -8.78 -2.25
CA TYR A 70 -7.09 -8.64 -1.40
C TYR A 70 -8.39 -8.68 -2.21
N LYS A 71 -8.46 -7.93 -3.30
CA LYS A 71 -9.64 -7.92 -4.20
C LYS A 71 -9.89 -9.32 -4.78
N ASN A 72 -8.85 -10.04 -5.17
CA ASN A 72 -8.98 -11.40 -5.70
C ASN A 72 -9.51 -12.38 -4.65
N VAL A 73 -9.00 -12.31 -3.41
CA VAL A 73 -9.52 -13.10 -2.29
C VAL A 73 -11.00 -12.80 -2.06
N LEU A 74 -11.35 -11.52 -1.93
CA LEU A 74 -12.74 -11.10 -1.70
C LEU A 74 -13.67 -11.55 -2.84
N ALA A 75 -13.24 -11.45 -4.10
CA ALA A 75 -14.03 -11.88 -5.25
C ALA A 75 -14.32 -13.39 -5.22
N LYS A 76 -13.33 -14.21 -4.82
CA LYS A 76 -13.48 -15.68 -4.77
C LYS A 76 -14.35 -16.15 -3.61
N ILE A 77 -14.32 -15.46 -2.46
CA ILE A 77 -15.11 -15.85 -1.29
C ILE A 77 -16.54 -15.28 -1.31
N LYS A 78 -16.76 -14.15 -2.01
CA LYS A 78 -18.08 -13.49 -2.13
C LYS A 78 -19.23 -14.45 -2.47
N PRO A 79 -19.17 -15.30 -3.51
CA PRO A 79 -20.28 -16.19 -3.86
C PRO A 79 -20.53 -17.31 -2.84
N LYS A 80 -19.63 -17.52 -1.86
CA LYS A 80 -19.74 -18.58 -0.85
C LYS A 80 -20.42 -18.10 0.43
N LEU A 81 -20.56 -16.79 0.58
CA LEU A 81 -21.03 -16.13 1.79
C LEU A 81 -22.39 -15.45 1.56
N ALA A 82 -23.19 -15.37 2.63
CA ALA A 82 -24.34 -14.48 2.64
C ALA A 82 -23.85 -13.02 2.51
N ALA A 83 -24.61 -12.17 1.82
CA ALA A 83 -24.20 -10.80 1.50
C ALA A 83 -23.81 -9.99 2.76
N ALA A 84 -24.59 -10.10 3.84
CA ALA A 84 -24.28 -9.43 5.12
C ALA A 84 -22.92 -9.89 5.68
N LYS A 85 -22.70 -11.21 5.77
CA LYS A 85 -21.44 -11.77 6.28
C LYS A 85 -20.24 -11.41 5.39
N PHE A 86 -20.43 -11.36 4.07
CA PHE A 86 -19.40 -10.89 3.15
C PHE A 86 -19.04 -9.42 3.42
N ASN A 87 -20.03 -8.55 3.63
CA ASN A 87 -19.79 -7.14 3.95
C ASN A 87 -19.02 -6.98 5.26
N ASP A 88 -19.34 -7.77 6.30
CA ASP A 88 -18.60 -7.77 7.57
C ASP A 88 -17.13 -8.17 7.37
N ILE A 89 -16.88 -9.28 6.66
CA ILE A 89 -15.53 -9.78 6.39
C ILE A 89 -14.71 -8.79 5.54
N LYS A 90 -15.36 -8.16 4.55
CA LYS A 90 -14.75 -7.11 3.74
C LYS A 90 -14.39 -5.90 4.60
N LYS A 91 -15.27 -5.47 5.49
CA LYS A 91 -15.04 -4.34 6.40
C LYS A 91 -13.86 -4.63 7.33
N LEU A 92 -13.82 -5.82 7.93
CA LEU A 92 -12.72 -6.28 8.77
C LEU A 92 -11.36 -6.21 8.06
N LEU A 93 -11.31 -6.55 6.75
CA LEU A 93 -10.06 -6.48 5.98
C LEU A 93 -9.52 -5.06 5.90
N TRP A 94 -10.38 -4.11 5.50
CA TRP A 94 -9.96 -2.73 5.29
C TRP A 94 -9.68 -1.99 6.61
N GLU A 95 -10.41 -2.31 7.67
CA GLU A 95 -10.14 -1.77 9.01
C GLU A 95 -8.82 -2.31 9.60
N GLY A 96 -8.54 -3.61 9.44
CA GLY A 96 -7.27 -4.21 9.83
C GLY A 96 -6.09 -3.63 9.04
N ASP A 97 -6.25 -3.52 7.72
CA ASP A 97 -5.25 -2.89 6.84
C ASP A 97 -4.97 -1.44 7.27
N LYS A 98 -6.01 -0.62 7.51
CA LYS A 98 -5.84 0.76 8.00
C LYS A 98 -5.16 0.83 9.37
N THR A 99 -5.55 -0.04 10.30
CA THR A 99 -5.00 -0.08 11.66
C THR A 99 -3.52 -0.46 11.66
N ALA A 100 -3.12 -1.38 10.77
CA ALA A 100 -1.72 -1.74 10.55
C ALA A 100 -0.96 -0.74 9.67
N LEU A 101 -1.50 0.46 9.44
CA LEU A 101 -0.95 1.49 8.57
C LEU A 101 -0.68 0.99 7.14
N HIS A 102 -1.49 0.03 6.66
CA HIS A 102 -1.39 -0.67 5.38
C HIS A 102 -0.31 -1.75 5.30
N ASN A 103 0.31 -2.12 6.42
CA ASN A 103 1.28 -3.21 6.49
C ASN A 103 0.60 -4.59 6.47
N ALA A 104 0.63 -5.24 5.30
CA ALA A 104 0.02 -6.54 5.09
C ALA A 104 0.67 -7.67 5.92
N MET A 105 1.93 -7.52 6.33
CA MET A 105 2.61 -8.49 7.21
C MET A 105 1.91 -8.62 8.57
N TYR A 106 1.31 -7.53 9.06
CA TYR A 106 0.63 -7.52 10.37
C TYR A 106 -0.89 -7.64 10.26
N SER A 107 -1.50 -7.17 9.16
CA SER A 107 -2.96 -7.16 9.04
C SER A 107 -3.55 -8.41 8.42
N PHE A 108 -2.88 -9.04 7.45
CA PHE A 108 -3.55 -10.03 6.62
C PHE A 108 -3.76 -11.37 7.32
N ASP A 109 -2.74 -11.90 8.00
CA ASP A 109 -2.85 -13.20 8.68
C ASP A 109 -3.80 -13.13 9.90
N ASP A 110 -3.82 -11.98 10.59
CA ASP A 110 -4.81 -11.67 11.63
C ASP A 110 -6.23 -11.58 11.04
N TRP A 111 -6.41 -10.82 9.95
CA TRP A 111 -7.69 -10.75 9.25
C TRP A 111 -8.16 -12.13 8.79
N LYS A 112 -7.28 -12.95 8.20
CA LYS A 112 -7.57 -14.30 7.72
C LYS A 112 -8.14 -15.14 8.86
N THR A 113 -7.54 -15.07 10.04
CA THR A 113 -8.00 -15.79 11.23
C THR A 113 -9.38 -15.31 11.66
N LYS A 114 -9.56 -14.00 11.84
CA LYS A 114 -10.84 -13.38 12.25
C LYS A 114 -11.97 -13.64 11.24
N ALA A 115 -11.67 -13.56 9.95
CA ALA A 115 -12.64 -13.80 8.87
C ALA A 115 -13.12 -15.25 8.87
N ILE A 116 -12.22 -16.21 9.07
CA ILE A 116 -12.58 -17.63 9.16
C ILE A 116 -13.40 -17.91 10.42
N ASP A 117 -13.04 -17.31 11.55
CA ASP A 117 -13.76 -17.51 12.80
C ASP A 117 -15.16 -16.89 12.80
N ALA A 118 -15.34 -15.79 12.09
CA ALA A 118 -16.64 -15.13 11.93
C ALA A 118 -17.66 -15.95 11.13
N ILE A 119 -17.27 -17.02 10.43
CA ILE A 119 -18.16 -17.90 9.65
C ILE A 119 -18.69 -19.00 10.57
N THR A 120 -20.00 -19.11 10.79
CA THR A 120 -20.53 -20.14 11.72
C THR A 120 -20.53 -21.55 11.12
N ASN A 121 -20.76 -21.68 9.82
CA ASN A 121 -20.83 -22.97 9.14
C ASN A 121 -19.44 -23.59 8.93
N ALA A 122 -19.21 -24.78 9.51
CA ALA A 122 -17.92 -25.46 9.47
C ALA A 122 -17.45 -25.84 8.06
N ALA A 123 -18.35 -26.35 7.20
CA ALA A 123 -18.00 -26.70 5.82
C ALA A 123 -17.56 -25.45 5.03
N LYS A 124 -18.26 -24.31 5.22
CA LYS A 124 -17.87 -23.03 4.61
C LYS A 124 -16.54 -22.51 5.15
N LYS A 125 -16.23 -22.70 6.45
CA LYS A 125 -14.89 -22.36 7.00
C LYS A 125 -13.79 -23.10 6.25
N ILE A 126 -13.95 -24.41 6.06
CA ILE A 126 -12.96 -25.26 5.37
C ILE A 126 -12.80 -24.82 3.91
N GLU A 127 -13.91 -24.61 3.20
CA GLU A 127 -13.89 -24.18 1.81
C GLU A 127 -13.18 -22.83 1.64
N ILE A 128 -13.53 -21.83 2.45
CA ILE A 128 -12.94 -20.49 2.36
C ILE A 128 -11.47 -20.51 2.75
N ARG A 129 -11.09 -21.27 3.78
CA ARG A 129 -9.67 -21.45 4.15
C ARG A 129 -8.87 -22.04 2.99
N LYS A 130 -9.40 -23.06 2.32
CA LYS A 130 -8.76 -23.67 1.14
C LYS A 130 -8.61 -22.66 0.00
N ILE A 131 -9.62 -21.84 -0.27
CA ILE A 131 -9.56 -20.78 -1.29
C ILE A 131 -8.43 -19.79 -0.99
N ILE A 132 -8.36 -19.29 0.25
CA ILE A 132 -7.34 -18.31 0.65
C ILE A 132 -5.94 -18.93 0.54
N ASN A 133 -5.73 -20.10 1.14
CA ASN A 133 -4.43 -20.78 1.10
C ASN A 133 -3.97 -21.06 -0.34
N ASN A 134 -4.87 -21.49 -1.23
CA ASN A 134 -4.53 -21.73 -2.63
C ASN A 134 -4.09 -20.44 -3.35
N LEU A 135 -4.72 -19.30 -3.03
CA LEU A 135 -4.31 -18.01 -3.60
C LEU A 135 -2.96 -17.56 -3.04
N GLU A 136 -2.70 -17.74 -1.74
CA GLU A 136 -1.40 -17.45 -1.12
C GLU A 136 -0.30 -18.28 -1.79
N THR A 137 -0.49 -19.61 -1.91
CA THR A 137 0.48 -20.50 -2.55
C THR A 137 0.68 -20.20 -4.04
N ALA A 138 -0.37 -19.80 -4.76
CA ALA A 138 -0.26 -19.43 -6.17
C ALA A 138 0.49 -18.10 -6.37
N ASN A 139 0.42 -17.19 -5.40
CA ASN A 139 1.11 -15.92 -5.44
C ASN A 139 2.51 -16.03 -4.81
N LYS A 140 3.49 -16.45 -5.62
CA LYS A 140 4.88 -16.65 -5.18
C LYS A 140 5.53 -15.42 -4.54
N SER A 141 5.10 -14.20 -4.92
CA SER A 141 5.63 -12.96 -4.34
C SER A 141 4.89 -12.51 -3.09
N TRP A 142 3.88 -13.25 -2.61
CA TRP A 142 2.99 -12.77 -1.55
C TRP A 142 3.73 -12.42 -0.26
N ASP A 143 4.62 -13.30 0.21
CA ASP A 143 5.39 -13.04 1.43
C ASP A 143 6.39 -11.90 1.27
N ASP A 144 6.94 -11.72 0.07
CA ASP A 144 7.86 -10.63 -0.22
C ASP A 144 7.12 -9.29 -0.34
N ASP A 145 5.94 -9.28 -0.95
CA ASP A 145 5.07 -8.11 -1.01
C ASP A 145 4.63 -7.67 0.40
N LYS A 146 4.27 -8.63 1.27
CA LYS A 146 3.97 -8.36 2.69
C LYS A 146 5.15 -7.65 3.39
N ARG A 147 6.39 -8.06 3.11
CA ARG A 147 7.60 -7.51 3.73
C ARG A 147 8.08 -6.21 3.10
N ALA A 148 7.87 -6.02 1.80
CA ALA A 148 8.35 -4.85 1.07
C ALA A 148 7.57 -3.58 1.44
N TRP A 149 6.31 -3.70 1.85
CA TRP A 149 5.51 -2.58 2.35
C TRP A 149 5.51 -2.50 3.88
N MET A 150 6.54 -1.85 4.44
CA MET A 150 6.62 -1.50 5.87
C MET A 150 6.56 0.03 6.06
N PRO A 151 5.35 0.59 6.27
CA PRO A 151 5.20 1.99 6.66
C PRO A 151 5.79 2.18 8.07
N GLY A 152 6.89 2.93 8.14
CA GLY A 152 7.68 3.12 9.37
C GLY A 152 9.17 3.33 9.10
N MET A 153 9.71 2.73 8.04
CA MET A 153 11.08 2.97 7.57
C MET A 153 11.14 4.02 6.44
N GLY A 154 10.57 5.21 6.66
CA GLY A 154 10.81 6.36 5.75
C GLY A 154 9.61 7.23 5.35
N PHE A 155 8.47 7.17 6.04
CA PHE A 155 7.35 8.09 5.81
C PHE A 155 6.97 8.78 7.12
N ARG A 156 7.70 9.84 7.48
CA ARG A 156 7.24 10.75 8.54
C ARG A 156 6.16 11.65 7.95
N LYS A 157 5.10 11.87 8.72
CA LYS A 157 4.01 12.79 8.39
C LYS A 157 4.60 14.18 8.20
N CYS A 158 4.59 14.72 6.98
CA CYS A 158 4.86 16.13 6.75
C CYS A 158 3.68 16.92 7.28
N SER A 159 3.89 17.57 8.40
CA SER A 159 3.14 18.77 8.71
C SER A 159 3.66 19.85 7.77
N LEU A 160 2.87 20.22 6.77
CA LEU A 160 2.94 21.58 6.24
C LEU A 160 2.67 22.49 7.45
N LYS A 161 3.70 23.18 7.93
CA LYS A 161 3.54 24.34 8.81
C LYS A 161 3.40 25.56 7.93
#